data_AF-A0A3M3UA01-F1
#
_entry.id   AF-A0A3M3UA01-F1
#
_cell.length_a   1.000
_cell.length_b   1.000
_cell.length_c   1.000
_cell.angle_alpha   90.00
_cell.angle_beta   90.00
_cell.angle_gamma   90.00
#
_symmetry.space_group_name_H-M   'P 1'
#
loop_
_entity.id
_entity.type
_entity.pdbx_description
1 polymer ?
#
loop_
_entity_poly.entity_id
_entity_poly.type
_entity_poly.pdbx_seq_one_letter_code
_entity_poly.pdbx_strand_id
1 'polypeptide(L)' 'MSPAGILNGTKLVIDRARTHQVGNVVVAYIDNQPVVKRLDRQLNGGWMLSSDNPKYRS' A
#
# COMPACT_ATOMS: atom_id res chain seq x y z
N MET A 1 -6.77 3.55 -3.73
CA MET A 1 -7.09 3.47 -2.29
C MET A 1 -8.32 4.32 -1.92
N SER A 2 -9.23 4.59 -2.86
CA SER A 2 -10.38 5.50 -2.64
C SER A 2 -11.29 5.10 -1.48
N PRO A 3 -11.60 3.80 -1.26
CA PRO A 3 -12.39 3.38 -0.09
C PRO A 3 -11.72 3.71 1.26
N ALA A 4 -10.39 3.85 1.29
CA ALA A 4 -9.64 4.30 2.45
C ALA A 4 -9.47 5.83 2.52
N GLY A 5 -10.21 6.59 1.69
CA GLY A 5 -10.14 8.06 1.64
C GLY A 5 -8.92 8.62 0.90
N ILE A 6 -8.04 7.76 0.35
CA ILE A 6 -6.87 8.19 -0.42
C ILE A 6 -7.24 8.27 -1.90
N LEU A 7 -7.53 9.49 -2.33
CA LEU A 7 -7.98 9.85 -3.68
C LEU A 7 -6.84 10.40 -4.54
N ASN A 8 -7.06 10.50 -5.85
CA ASN A 8 -6.11 11.18 -6.73
C ASN A 8 -5.89 12.63 -6.27
N GLY A 9 -4.64 13.09 -6.29
CA GLY A 9 -4.24 14.41 -5.81
C GLY A 9 -4.08 14.54 -4.28
N THR A 10 -4.38 13.49 -3.51
CA THR A 10 -4.16 13.48 -2.05
C THR A 10 -2.66 13.59 -1.73
N LYS A 11 -2.29 14.50 -0.83
CA LYS A 11 -0.93 14.58 -0.28
C LYS A 11 -0.83 13.67 0.93
N LEU A 12 0.22 12.84 0.98
CA LEU A 12 0.49 11.93 2.07
C LEU A 12 1.69 12.40 2.90
N VAL A 13 1.61 12.27 4.21
CA VAL A 13 2.75 12.41 5.12
C VAL A 13 3.25 11.01 5.43
N ILE A 14 4.56 10.78 5.27
CA ILE A 14 5.18 9.46 5.40
C ILE A 14 6.22 9.53 6.51
N ASP A 15 6.08 8.68 7.52
CA ASP A 15 7.15 8.40 8.47
C ASP A 15 8.04 7.28 7.90
N ARG A 16 9.29 7.63 7.55
CA ARG A 16 10.26 6.69 6.97
C ARG A 16 11.03 5.88 8.01
N ALA A 17 10.98 6.26 9.28
CA ALA A 17 11.71 5.59 10.35
C ALA A 17 10.96 4.38 10.90
N ARG A 18 9.65 4.29 10.66
CA ARG A 18 8.80 3.23 11.18
C ARG A 18 8.93 1.94 10.37
N THR A 19 9.19 0.83 11.06
CA THR A 19 9.11 -0.50 10.45
C THR A 19 7.67 -0.81 10.05
N HIS A 20 7.47 -1.23 8.80
CA HIS A 20 6.16 -1.58 8.27
C HIS A 20 5.61 -2.86 8.92
N GLN A 21 4.29 -2.91 9.08
CA GLN A 21 3.56 -4.07 9.60
C GLN A 21 2.39 -4.44 8.68
N VAL A 22 1.96 -5.70 8.74
CA VAL A 22 0.74 -6.15 8.06
C VAL A 22 -0.44 -5.26 8.47
N GLY A 23 -1.26 -4.88 7.50
CA GLY A 23 -2.40 -3.97 7.66
C GLY A 23 -2.05 -2.48 7.57
N ASN A 24 -0.77 -2.10 7.57
CA ASN A 24 -0.39 -0.71 7.35
C ASN A 24 -0.70 -0.28 5.91
N VAL A 25 -1.08 0.99 5.74
CA VAL A 25 -0.98 1.64 4.42
C VAL A 25 0.47 2.06 4.25
N VAL A 26 1.11 1.58 3.19
CA VAL A 26 2.52 1.83 2.92
C VAL A 26 2.69 2.53 1.58
N VAL A 27 3.81 3.23 1.45
CA VAL A 27 4.36 3.63 0.15
C VAL A 27 5.44 2.63 -0.22
N ALA A 28 5.27 1.97 -1.36
CA ALA A 28 6.23 1.04 -1.91
C ALA A 28 6.65 1.49 -3.31
N TYR A 29 7.79 1.01 -3.80
CA TYR A 29 8.23 1.21 -5.17
C TYR A 29 8.10 -0.10 -5.93
N ILE A 30 7.33 -0.10 -7.01
CA ILE A 30 7.25 -1.21 -7.98
C ILE A 30 7.74 -0.63 -9.30
N ASP A 31 8.78 -1.22 -9.89
CA ASP A 31 9.40 -0.74 -11.13
C ASP A 31 9.75 0.76 -11.08
N ASN A 32 10.31 1.21 -9.96
CA ASN A 32 10.62 2.61 -9.64
C ASN A 32 9.43 3.58 -9.62
N GLN A 33 8.19 3.09 -9.71
CA GLN A 33 6.98 3.89 -9.55
C GLN A 33 6.46 3.79 -8.12
N PRO A 34 6.22 4.93 -7.43
CA PRO A 34 5.67 4.91 -6.10
C PRO A 34 4.19 4.50 -6.14
N VAL A 35 3.81 3.53 -5.33
CA VAL A 35 2.43 3.08 -5.16
C VAL A 35 2.01 3.15 -3.70
N VAL A 36 0.73 3.39 -3.47
CA VAL A 36 0.11 3.42 -2.14
C VAL A 36 -0.83 2.25 -2.02
N LYS A 37 -0.53 1.32 -1.12
CA LYS A 37 -1.23 0.04 -0.99
C LYS A 37 -1.32 -0.38 0.48
N ARG A 38 -2.22 -1.31 0.76
CA ARG A 38 -2.26 -2.02 2.04
C ARG A 38 -1.19 -3.11 2.02
N LEU A 39 -0.35 -3.18 3.04
CA LEU A 39 0.64 -4.23 3.17
C LEU A 39 0.03 -5.48 3.78
N ASP A 40 0.25 -6.62 3.17
CA ASP A 40 -0.22 -7.92 3.62
C ASP A 40 0.85 -9.00 3.40
N ARG A 41 0.63 -10.21 3.91
CA ARG A 41 1.50 -11.37 3.71
C ARG A 41 0.81 -12.40 2.83
N GLN A 42 1.57 -12.95 1.88
CA GLN A 42 1.18 -14.15 1.16
C GLN A 42 1.36 -15.39 2.03
N LEU A 43 0.67 -16.48 1.69
CA LEU A 43 0.78 -17.77 2.38
C LEU A 43 2.20 -18.37 2.33
N ASN A 44 2.98 -18.04 1.31
CA ASN A 44 4.39 -18.44 1.17
C ASN A 44 5.36 -17.56 1.97
N GLY A 45 4.85 -16.62 2.77
CA GLY A 45 5.65 -15.67 3.52
C GLY A 45 6.13 -14.45 2.71
N GLY A 46 5.80 -14.33 1.43
CA GLY A 46 6.07 -13.14 0.63
C GLY A 46 5.25 -11.93 1.09
N TRP A 47 5.67 -10.72 0.69
CA TRP A 47 4.85 -9.52 0.86
C TRP A 47 3.83 -9.42 -0.27
N MET A 48 2.63 -8.95 0.06
CA MET A 48 1.57 -8.63 -0.90
C MET A 48 1.13 -7.19 -0.70
N LEU A 49 0.84 -6.49 -1.80
CA LEU A 49 0.36 -5.12 -1.77
C LEU A 49 -1.09 -5.07 -2.28
N SER A 50 -2.04 -5.18 -1.35
CA SER A 50 -3.46 -5.24 -1.70
C SER A 50 -4.06 -3.85 -1.91
N SER A 51 -5.07 -3.82 -2.80
CA SER A 51 -5.86 -2.61 -3.07
C SER A 51 -7.17 -2.67 -2.30
N ASP A 52 -7.47 -1.63 -1.52
CA ASP A 52 -8.79 -1.49 -0.89
C ASP A 52 -9.90 -1.22 -1.93
N ASN A 53 -9.55 -0.96 -3.19
CA ASN A 53 -10.50 -0.81 -4.29
C ASN A 53 -10.59 -2.12 -5.12
N PRO A 54 -11.76 -2.80 -5.18
CA PRO A 54 -11.94 -4.10 -5.83
C PRO A 54 -11.77 -4.06 -7.35
N LYS A 55 -11.73 -2.87 -7.97
CA LYS A 55 -11.45 -2.73 -9.41
C LYS A 55 -9.98 -3.00 -9.76
N TYR A 56 -9.09 -3.08 -8.78
CA TYR A 56 -7.66 -3.28 -8.98
C TYR A 56 -7.24 -4.59 -8.33
N ARG A 57 -6.56 -5.47 -9.08
CA ARG A 57 -6.02 -6.72 -8.55
C ARG A 57 -4.87 -6.45 -7.57
N SER A 58 -4.75 -7.38 -6.61
CA SER A 58 -3.64 -7.52 -5.66
C SER A 58 -2.47 -8.27 -6.29
#